data_AF-A0A2M7UB30-F1
#
_entry.id   AF-A0A2M7UB30-F1
#
_cell.length_a   1.000
_cell.length_b   1.000
_cell.length_c   1.000
_cell.angle_alpha   90.00
_cell.angle_beta   90.00
_cell.angle_gamma   90.00
#
_symmetry.space_group_name_H-M   'P 1'
#
loop_
_entity.id
_entity.type
_entity.pdbx_description
1 polymer ?
#
loop_
_entity_poly.entity_id
_entity_poly.type
_entity_poly.pdbx_seq_one_letter_code
_entity_poly.pdbx_strand_id
1 'polypeptide(L)'
;NGIATEQPILEWEGEGIIVNLKFDTESVQNIDFLRFAPIPSAVPFLCVAGARFSDHARILVGGNVSGMHAVEFETTSIGSEEQNLVMEHAEDALLADHFGSVDYKLNLLRTALGRLGETL
;
A
#
# COMPACT_ATOMS: atom_id res chain seq x y z
N ASN A 1 17.52 -10.61 30.58
CA ASN A 1 17.89 -9.44 29.75
C ASN A 1 17.58 -9.79 28.31
N GLY A 2 16.42 -9.37 27.80
CA GLY A 2 16.08 -9.60 26.39
C GLY A 2 16.99 -8.75 25.51
N ILE A 3 17.56 -9.34 24.48
CA ILE A 3 18.31 -8.61 23.45
C ILE A 3 17.26 -8.00 22.53
N ALA A 4 17.26 -6.67 22.40
CA ALA A 4 16.45 -6.00 21.40
C ALA A 4 17.15 -6.09 20.04
N THR A 5 16.41 -6.51 19.01
CA THR A 5 16.85 -6.55 17.63
C THR A 5 16.01 -5.58 16.81
N GLU A 6 16.65 -4.86 15.88
CA GLU A 6 15.95 -4.05 14.89
C GLU A 6 15.72 -4.90 13.64
N GLN A 7 14.50 -4.88 13.10
CA GLN A 7 14.13 -5.60 11.87
C GLN A 7 13.06 -4.81 11.11
N PRO A 8 13.00 -4.93 9.77
CA PRO A 8 11.92 -4.34 8.98
C PRO A 8 10.56 -4.88 9.42
N ILE A 9 9.57 -4.01 9.61
CA ILE A 9 8.25 -4.42 10.11
C ILE A 9 7.50 -5.34 9.14
N LEU A 10 7.77 -5.23 7.82
CA LEU A 10 7.18 -6.11 6.81
C LEU A 10 7.76 -7.53 6.81
N GLU A 11 8.91 -7.72 7.45
CA GLU A 11 9.57 -9.03 7.64
C GLU A 11 9.29 -9.60 9.04
N TRP A 12 8.48 -8.91 9.85
CA TRP A 12 8.18 -9.37 11.21
C TRP A 12 7.11 -10.45 11.20
N GLU A 13 7.54 -11.68 11.47
CA GLU A 13 6.70 -12.88 11.54
C GLU A 13 5.82 -12.99 12.81
N GLY A 14 5.76 -11.93 13.63
CA GLY A 14 4.93 -11.93 14.85
C GLY A 14 5.61 -12.46 16.11
N GLU A 15 6.90 -12.84 16.04
CA GLU A 15 7.65 -13.30 17.22
C GLU A 15 8.17 -12.12 18.05
N GLY A 16 7.82 -12.10 19.35
CA GLY A 16 8.25 -11.08 20.31
C GLY A 16 7.25 -9.95 20.54
N ILE A 17 7.72 -8.83 21.09
CA ILE A 17 6.90 -7.65 21.39
C ILE A 17 7.52 -6.45 20.69
N ILE A 18 6.72 -5.72 19.91
CA ILE A 18 7.13 -4.43 19.35
C ILE A 18 7.18 -3.41 20.49
N VAL A 19 8.38 -2.98 20.84
CA VAL A 19 8.61 -1.98 21.91
C VAL A 19 8.87 -0.58 21.36
N ASN A 20 9.23 -0.47 20.07
CA ASN A 20 9.52 0.80 19.41
C ASN A 20 9.30 0.67 17.89
N LEU A 21 8.81 1.74 17.27
CA LEU A 21 8.71 1.88 15.81
C LEU A 21 9.47 3.16 15.42
N LYS A 22 10.47 3.02 14.56
CA LYS A 22 11.22 4.13 14.00
C LYS A 22 10.78 4.33 12.55
N PHE A 23 10.45 5.56 12.19
CA PHE A 23 10.11 5.95 10.84
C PHE A 23 11.31 6.69 10.23
N ASP A 24 11.82 6.20 9.11
CA ASP A 24 12.77 6.96 8.32
C ASP A 24 12.00 7.95 7.45
N THR A 25 11.99 9.21 7.87
CA THR A 25 11.31 10.30 7.15
C THR A 25 12.27 11.11 6.28
N GLU A 26 13.58 10.92 6.42
CA GLU A 26 14.56 11.72 5.66
C GLU A 26 14.66 11.27 4.20
N SER A 27 14.37 10.00 3.93
CA SER A 27 14.39 9.40 2.59
C SER A 27 13.08 9.62 1.81
N VAL A 28 11.99 9.98 2.47
CA VAL A 28 10.66 10.10 1.85
C VAL A 28 10.35 11.55 1.48
N GLN A 29 10.18 11.80 0.19
CA GLN A 29 9.85 13.13 -0.34
C GLN A 29 8.36 13.44 -0.27
N ASN A 30 7.51 12.45 -0.54
CA ASN A 30 6.07 12.61 -0.50
C ASN A 30 5.37 11.29 -0.16
N ILE A 31 4.23 11.36 0.53
CA ILE A 31 3.35 10.22 0.83
C ILE A 31 1.92 10.68 0.59
N ASP A 32 1.15 9.84 -0.10
CA ASP A 32 -0.30 10.01 -0.17
C ASP A 32 -1.01 8.68 0.07
N PHE A 33 -2.25 8.77 0.56
CA PHE A 33 -3.02 7.63 1.03
C PHE A 33 -4.51 7.80 0.70
N LEU A 34 -5.04 6.82 -0.04
CA LEU A 34 -6.46 6.71 -0.31
C LEU A 34 -7.03 5.46 0.34
N ARG A 35 -8.20 5.62 0.97
CA ARG A 35 -8.95 4.52 1.56
C ARG A 35 -10.39 4.51 1.10
N PHE A 36 -10.93 3.31 0.89
CA PHE A 36 -12.31 3.08 0.51
C PHE A 36 -12.98 2.21 1.57
N ALA A 37 -14.04 2.75 2.15
CA ALA A 37 -14.82 2.13 3.21
C ALA A 37 -16.30 2.53 3.04
N PRO A 38 -17.26 1.71 3.49
CA PRO A 38 -18.68 2.06 3.40
C PRO A 38 -19.01 3.33 4.20
N ILE A 39 -18.29 3.57 5.30
CA ILE A 39 -18.41 4.78 6.13
C ILE A 39 -17.03 5.18 6.69
N PRO A 40 -16.84 6.44 7.11
CA PRO A 40 -15.54 6.93 7.60
C PRO A 40 -14.97 6.20 8.82
N SER A 41 -15.77 5.55 9.66
CA SER A 41 -15.29 4.81 10.83
C SER A 41 -15.09 3.31 10.57
N ALA A 42 -15.51 2.80 9.42
CA ALA A 42 -15.39 1.38 9.11
C ALA A 42 -13.97 0.99 8.70
N VAL A 43 -13.68 -0.30 8.90
CA VAL A 43 -12.50 -0.94 8.33
C VAL A 43 -12.58 -0.81 6.81
N PRO A 44 -11.55 -0.24 6.16
CA PRO A 44 -11.54 -0.07 4.72
C PRO A 44 -11.41 -1.42 4.02
N PHE A 45 -12.22 -1.63 2.98
CA PHE A 45 -12.13 -2.83 2.14
C PHE A 45 -11.03 -2.70 1.07
N LEU A 46 -10.56 -1.48 0.79
CA LEU A 46 -9.41 -1.20 -0.05
C LEU A 46 -8.65 0.03 0.50
N CYS A 47 -7.33 -0.09 0.58
CA CYS A 47 -6.41 0.99 0.88
C CYS A 47 -5.31 1.01 -0.16
N VAL A 48 -4.89 2.20 -0.58
CA VAL A 48 -3.77 2.40 -1.49
C VAL A 48 -2.91 3.51 -0.90
N ALA A 49 -1.68 3.18 -0.54
CA ALA A 49 -0.67 4.14 -0.13
C ALA A 49 0.38 4.25 -1.23
N GLY A 50 0.89 5.44 -1.49
CA GLY A 50 2.07 5.60 -2.31
C GLY A 50 3.08 6.51 -1.63
N ALA A 51 4.35 6.20 -1.81
CA ALA A 51 5.47 6.95 -1.28
C ALA A 51 6.47 7.21 -2.40
N ARG A 52 6.94 8.45 -2.49
CA ARG A 52 8.01 8.89 -3.39
C ARG A 52 9.28 9.10 -2.60
N PHE A 53 10.37 8.51 -3.07
CA PHE A 53 11.72 8.67 -2.57
C PHE A 53 12.56 9.45 -3.61
N SER A 54 13.83 9.70 -3.31
CA SER A 54 14.72 10.44 -4.23
C SER A 54 15.00 9.71 -5.55
N ASP A 55 14.92 8.39 -5.55
CA ASP A 55 15.38 7.50 -6.63
C ASP A 55 14.35 6.44 -7.01
N HIS A 56 13.35 6.21 -6.17
CA HIS A 56 12.32 5.20 -6.39
C HIS A 56 10.95 5.67 -5.90
N ALA A 57 9.91 4.91 -6.23
CA ALA A 57 8.59 5.06 -5.68
C ALA A 57 8.06 3.69 -5.26
N ARG A 58 7.18 3.68 -4.26
CA ARG A 58 6.56 2.46 -3.75
C ARG A 58 5.06 2.67 -3.60
N ILE A 59 4.29 1.69 -4.06
CA ILE A 59 2.84 1.64 -3.86
C ILE A 59 2.51 0.42 -3.01
N LEU A 60 1.65 0.62 -2.01
CA LEU A 60 1.11 -0.44 -1.19
C LEU A 60 -0.40 -0.53 -1.38
N VAL A 61 -0.90 -1.73 -1.62
CA VAL A 61 -2.32 -2.05 -1.68
C VAL A 61 -2.68 -2.93 -0.48
N GLY A 62 -3.71 -2.52 0.26
CA GLY A 62 -4.18 -3.16 1.48
C GLY A 62 -5.71 -3.09 1.62
N GLY A 63 -6.23 -3.39 2.80
CA GLY A 63 -7.67 -3.47 3.09
C GLY A 63 -8.12 -4.90 3.30
N ASN A 64 -9.26 -5.27 2.72
CA ASN A 64 -9.76 -6.66 2.76
C ASN A 64 -9.20 -7.45 1.56
N VAL A 65 -7.88 -7.64 1.60
CA VAL A 65 -7.05 -8.34 0.59
C VAL A 65 -6.25 -9.43 1.31
N SER A 66 -5.75 -10.42 0.56
CA SER A 66 -4.90 -11.50 1.10
C SER A 66 -3.49 -11.01 1.46
N GLY A 67 -3.38 -10.15 2.47
CA GLY A 67 -2.13 -9.51 2.90
C GLY A 67 -1.94 -8.12 2.30
N MET A 68 -0.87 -7.44 2.70
CA MET A 68 -0.47 -6.17 2.09
C MET A 68 0.44 -6.45 0.89
N HIS A 69 0.16 -5.81 -0.23
CA HIS A 69 0.94 -5.97 -1.45
C HIS A 69 1.73 -4.69 -1.71
N ALA A 70 3.06 -4.80 -1.74
CA ALA A 70 3.94 -3.69 -2.06
C ALA A 70 4.55 -3.91 -3.44
N VAL A 71 4.53 -2.85 -4.26
CA VAL A 71 5.22 -2.79 -5.54
C VAL A 71 6.16 -1.59 -5.50
N GLU A 72 7.40 -1.81 -5.90
CA GLU A 72 8.45 -0.80 -5.93
C GLU A 72 8.94 -0.62 -7.37
N PHE A 73 9.27 0.63 -7.72
CA PHE A 73 9.70 1.00 -9.06
C PHE A 73 11.00 1.80 -8.96
N GLU A 74 11.94 1.55 -9.87
CA GLU A 74 13.19 2.33 -10.04
C GLU A 74 12.94 3.71 -10.71
N THR A 75 11.77 4.30 -10.46
CA THR A 75 11.37 5.61 -10.93
C THR A 75 10.58 6.33 -9.84
N THR A 76 10.67 7.66 -9.82
CA THR A 76 9.94 8.49 -8.86
C THR A 76 8.55 8.89 -9.35
N SER A 77 8.21 8.65 -10.61
CA SER A 77 6.92 9.02 -11.21
C SER A 77 6.04 7.79 -11.43
N ILE A 78 4.77 7.86 -11.02
CA ILE A 78 3.81 6.77 -11.21
C ILE A 78 2.96 7.04 -12.46
N GLY A 79 3.44 6.57 -13.61
CA GLY A 79 2.77 6.65 -14.90
C GLY A 79 1.88 5.45 -15.18
N SER A 80 1.30 5.40 -16.39
CA SER A 80 0.38 4.33 -16.79
C SER A 80 1.01 2.93 -16.71
N GLU A 81 2.32 2.81 -16.93
CA GLU A 81 3.04 1.54 -16.88
C GLU A 81 3.12 1.01 -15.44
N GLU A 82 3.56 1.86 -14.50
CA GLU A 82 3.62 1.53 -13.07
C GLU A 82 2.22 1.21 -12.53
N GLN A 83 1.20 1.97 -12.93
CA GLN A 83 -0.19 1.73 -12.53
C GLN A 83 -0.69 0.37 -13.01
N ASN A 84 -0.37 -0.03 -14.25
CA ASN A 84 -0.75 -1.36 -14.75
C ASN A 84 -0.04 -2.48 -13.99
N LEU A 85 1.23 -2.31 -13.64
CA LEU A 85 1.97 -3.31 -12.85
C LEU A 85 1.33 -3.52 -11.47
N VAL A 86 0.90 -2.44 -10.80
CA VAL A 86 0.17 -2.57 -9.51
C VAL A 86 -1.15 -3.30 -9.71
N MET A 87 -1.89 -2.99 -10.78
CA MET A 87 -3.15 -3.65 -11.09
C MET A 87 -2.96 -5.14 -11.28
N GLU A 88 -1.97 -5.57 -12.06
CA GLU A 88 -1.63 -6.98 -12.29
C GLU A 88 -1.26 -7.69 -10.99
N HIS A 89 -0.43 -7.07 -10.14
CA HIS A 89 -0.03 -7.65 -8.86
C HIS A 89 -1.18 -7.73 -7.83
N ALA A 90 -2.12 -6.79 -7.87
CA ALA A 90 -3.23 -6.73 -6.92
C ALA A 90 -4.45 -7.56 -7.34
N GLU A 91 -4.59 -7.90 -8.61
CA GLU A 91 -5.74 -8.66 -9.13
C GLU A 91 -5.93 -9.99 -8.40
N ASP A 92 -4.84 -10.74 -8.21
CA ASP A 92 -4.84 -12.03 -7.51
C ASP A 92 -5.12 -11.91 -5.99
N ALA A 93 -4.93 -10.71 -5.43
CA ALA A 93 -5.09 -10.43 -4.00
C ALA A 93 -6.49 -9.93 -3.62
N LEU A 94 -7.23 -9.40 -4.58
CA LEU A 94 -8.54 -8.79 -4.37
C LEU A 94 -9.62 -9.87 -4.28
N LEU A 95 -10.29 -9.90 -3.13
CA LEU A 95 -11.38 -10.85 -2.89
C LEU A 95 -12.73 -10.16 -3.04
N ALA A 96 -13.69 -10.82 -3.69
CA ALA A 96 -15.08 -10.38 -3.66
C ALA A 96 -15.65 -10.55 -2.23
N ASP A 97 -16.45 -9.59 -1.79
CA ASP A 97 -17.11 -9.63 -0.48
C ASP A 97 -18.43 -8.84 -0.50
N HIS A 98 -19.02 -8.65 0.69
CA HIS A 98 -20.26 -7.90 0.86
C HIS A 98 -20.11 -6.38 0.60
N PHE A 99 -18.88 -5.89 0.40
CA PHE A 99 -18.60 -4.49 0.04
C PHE A 99 -18.35 -4.30 -1.47
N GLY A 100 -18.26 -5.38 -2.25
CA GLY A 100 -18.26 -5.30 -3.71
C GLY A 100 -17.62 -6.49 -4.42
N SER A 101 -17.80 -6.54 -5.74
CA SER A 101 -17.12 -7.48 -6.63
C SER A 101 -15.64 -7.13 -6.79
N VAL A 102 -14.85 -8.09 -7.29
CA VAL A 102 -13.44 -7.85 -7.68
C VAL A 102 -13.35 -6.70 -8.69
N ASP A 103 -14.19 -6.73 -9.74
CA ASP A 103 -14.22 -5.67 -10.76
C ASP A 103 -14.47 -4.27 -10.17
N TYR A 104 -15.36 -4.16 -9.18
CA TYR A 104 -15.62 -2.90 -8.51
C TYR A 104 -14.36 -2.41 -7.77
N LYS A 105 -13.69 -3.30 -7.05
CA LYS A 105 -12.46 -2.97 -6.32
C LYS A 105 -11.29 -2.64 -7.25
N LEU A 106 -11.15 -3.34 -8.38
CA LEU A 106 -10.18 -3.02 -9.43
C LEU A 106 -10.40 -1.62 -10.01
N ASN A 107 -11.66 -1.23 -10.24
CA ASN A 107 -11.97 0.13 -10.71
C ASN A 107 -11.64 1.20 -9.67
N LEU A 108 -11.87 0.92 -8.38
CA LEU A 108 -11.45 1.82 -7.30
C LEU A 108 -9.93 1.91 -7.19
N LEU A 109 -9.22 0.79 -7.32
CA LEU A 109 -7.76 0.75 -7.33
C LEU A 109 -7.22 1.60 -8.49
N ARG A 110 -7.72 1.40 -9.72
CA ARG A 110 -7.35 2.22 -10.89
C ARG A 110 -7.57 3.71 -10.64
N THR A 111 -8.71 4.06 -10.02
CA THR A 111 -9.01 5.47 -9.69
C THR A 111 -8.03 6.03 -8.65
N ALA A 112 -7.69 5.23 -7.63
CA ALA A 112 -6.72 5.63 -6.61
C ALA A 112 -5.33 5.82 -7.20
N LEU A 113 -4.89 4.89 -8.06
CA LEU A 113 -3.61 4.94 -8.75
C LEU A 113 -3.47 6.18 -9.64
N GLY A 114 -4.51 6.55 -10.38
CA GLY A 114 -4.52 7.79 -11.16
C GLY A 114 -4.32 9.03 -10.28
N ARG A 115 -5.02 9.12 -9.14
CA ARG A 115 -4.86 10.22 -8.18
C ARG A 115 -3.49 10.25 -7.54
N LEU A 116 -2.94 9.09 -7.18
CA LEU A 116 -1.59 8.97 -6.65
C LEU A 116 -0.57 9.43 -7.70
N GLY A 117 -0.72 9.07 -8.98
CA GLY A 117 0.18 9.54 -10.04
C GLY A 117 0.16 11.06 -10.26
N GLU A 118 -0.92 11.75 -9.91
CA GLU A 118 -1.04 13.21 -10.01
C GLU A 118 -0.44 13.96 -8.79
N THR A 119 -0.41 13.31 -7.64
CA THR A 119 -0.05 13.90 -6.34
C THR A 119 1.35 13.48 -5.87
N LEU A 120 1.73 12.25 -6.18
CA LEU A 120 3.09 11.73 -6.12
C LEU A 120 3.86 12.05 -7.40
#